data_AF-A0A2E5M2G5-F1
#
_entry.id   AF-A0A2E5M2G5-F1
#
_cell.length_a   1.000
_cell.length_b   1.000
_cell.length_c   1.000
_cell.angle_alpha   90.00
_cell.angle_beta   90.00
_cell.angle_gamma   90.00
#
_symmetry.space_group_name_H-M   'P 1'
#
loop_
_entity.id
_entity.type
_entity.pdbx_description
1 polymer ?
#
loop_
_entity_poly.entity_id
_entity_poly.type
_entity_poly.pdbx_seq_one_letter_code
_entity_poly.pdbx_strand_id
1 'polypeptide(L)'
;MKNYFVSILALVAVSLTLPAQEDIRVDRIDFNSLRDDWIQMEIELSCEGNSAEQARDKDYVEKIKVKAYLGYIREASTRSFDYYTSEIEILIMEKGDDNNVYFYLPGLIVDRDQLKTDPDFYYVEVSVNGDTQKPQKAAMSSNIPNLDILNSFISKADSEGADNEHVLMPYYLVSGIDLGRISQLPAILRREVRD
;
A
#
# COMPACT_ATOMS: atom_id res chain seq x y z
N MET A 1 46.85 49.38 29.19
CA MET A 1 46.92 48.07 28.52
C MET A 1 45.52 47.74 28.02
N LYS A 2 45.34 47.63 26.70
CA LYS A 2 44.04 47.58 26.03
C LYS A 2 43.90 46.19 25.40
N ASN A 3 43.13 45.31 26.03
CA ASN A 3 42.95 43.94 25.55
C ASN A 3 41.70 43.90 24.67
N TYR A 4 41.90 43.64 23.38
CA TYR A 4 40.83 43.40 22.42
C TYR A 4 40.44 41.92 22.48
N PHE A 5 39.24 41.63 22.98
CA PHE A 5 38.62 40.31 22.83
C PHE A 5 37.88 40.27 21.50
N VAL A 6 38.40 39.52 20.54
CA VAL A 6 37.72 39.18 19.29
C VAL A 6 36.79 38.01 19.59
N SER A 7 35.47 38.23 19.50
CA SER A 7 34.47 37.15 19.57
C SER A 7 34.31 36.53 18.18
N ILE A 8 34.67 35.26 18.04
CA ILE A 8 34.41 34.46 16.85
C ILE A 8 32.98 33.93 16.97
N LEU A 9 32.08 34.45 16.12
CA LEU A 9 30.71 33.97 16.00
C LEU A 9 30.69 32.74 15.08
N ALA A 10 30.55 31.55 15.64
CA ALA A 10 30.36 30.33 14.86
C ALA A 10 28.88 30.23 14.42
N LEU A 11 28.62 30.39 13.13
CA LEU A 11 27.31 30.13 12.52
C LEU A 11 27.17 28.61 12.33
N VAL A 12 26.39 27.97 13.22
CA VAL A 12 25.95 26.59 13.03
C VAL A 12 24.78 26.61 12.05
N ALA A 13 25.03 26.16 10.81
CA ALA A 13 23.96 25.91 9.85
C ALA A 13 23.20 24.66 10.28
N VAL A 14 22.01 24.85 10.85
CA VAL A 14 21.07 23.75 11.09
C VAL A 14 20.42 23.43 9.75
N SER A 15 20.88 22.37 9.10
CA SER A 15 20.19 21.81 7.94
C SER A 15 18.85 21.25 8.39
N LEU A 16 17.77 22.00 8.12
CA LEU A 16 16.41 21.50 8.24
C LEU A 16 16.22 20.43 7.16
N THR A 17 16.39 19.15 7.53
CA THR A 17 15.91 18.04 6.71
C THR A 17 14.38 18.09 6.76
N LEU A 18 13.77 18.66 5.73
CA LEU A 18 12.33 18.54 5.53
C LEU A 18 11.99 17.03 5.42
N PRO A 19 10.90 16.56 6.02
CA PRO A 19 10.44 15.20 5.78
C PRO A 19 10.24 15.04 4.27
N ALA A 20 10.83 13.99 3.68
CA ALA A 20 10.58 13.64 2.30
C ALA A 20 9.06 13.45 2.14
N GLN A 21 8.46 14.26 1.28
CA GLN A 21 7.07 14.09 0.88
C GLN A 21 6.99 12.79 0.08
N GLU A 22 6.01 11.96 0.41
CA GLU A 22 5.75 10.70 -0.29
C GLU A 22 5.22 11.01 -1.69
N ASP A 23 5.82 10.47 -2.75
CA ASP A 23 5.42 10.74 -4.14
C ASP A 23 3.95 10.32 -4.39
N ILE A 24 3.56 9.18 -3.83
CA ILE A 24 2.19 8.68 -3.81
C ILE A 24 1.72 8.55 -2.37
N ARG A 25 0.60 9.17 -2.04
CA ARG A 25 -0.04 9.07 -0.73
C ARG A 25 -1.16 8.04 -0.76
N VAL A 26 -1.29 7.24 0.30
CA VAL A 26 -2.49 6.42 0.55
C VAL A 26 -3.42 7.22 1.43
N ASP A 27 -4.58 7.61 0.92
CA ASP A 27 -5.54 8.45 1.63
C ASP A 27 -6.48 7.63 2.50
N ARG A 28 -6.99 6.53 1.93
CA ARG A 28 -7.96 5.67 2.61
C ARG A 28 -7.86 4.24 2.09
N ILE A 29 -8.16 3.30 2.98
CA ILE A 29 -8.38 1.89 2.66
C ILE A 29 -9.72 1.52 3.26
N ASP A 30 -10.64 1.05 2.42
CA ASP A 30 -11.97 0.59 2.82
C ASP A 30 -12.18 -0.86 2.40
N PHE A 31 -12.95 -1.59 3.20
CA PHE A 31 -13.37 -2.97 2.90
C PHE A 31 -14.89 -3.03 2.79
N ASN A 32 -15.37 -3.52 1.65
CA ASN A 32 -16.79 -3.62 1.34
C ASN A 32 -17.17 -5.08 1.14
N SER A 33 -18.28 -5.49 1.77
CA SER A 33 -18.95 -6.74 1.40
C SER A 33 -19.86 -6.46 0.21
N LEU A 34 -19.70 -7.27 -0.83
CA LEU A 34 -20.47 -7.21 -2.06
C LEU A 34 -21.47 -8.38 -2.11
N ARG A 35 -22.15 -8.51 -3.24
CA ARG A 35 -23.06 -9.63 -3.48
C ARG A 35 -22.29 -10.96 -3.47
N ASP A 36 -22.97 -12.02 -3.05
CA ASP A 36 -22.44 -13.39 -2.97
C ASP A 36 -21.17 -13.44 -2.09
N ASP A 37 -21.13 -12.62 -1.03
CA ASP A 37 -20.10 -12.55 0.01
C ASP A 37 -18.68 -12.24 -0.47
N TRP A 38 -18.54 -11.67 -1.67
CA TRP A 38 -17.27 -11.13 -2.14
C TRP A 38 -16.81 -9.98 -1.24
N ILE A 39 -15.52 -9.94 -0.93
CA ILE A 39 -14.91 -8.80 -0.25
C ILE A 39 -14.15 -7.98 -1.29
N GLN A 40 -14.42 -6.69 -1.32
CA GLN A 40 -13.67 -5.69 -2.08
C GLN A 40 -12.80 -4.88 -1.11
N MET A 41 -11.52 -4.75 -1.43
CA MET A 41 -10.62 -3.77 -0.84
C MET A 41 -10.50 -2.60 -1.82
N GLU A 42 -10.83 -1.39 -1.36
CA GLU A 42 -10.66 -0.14 -2.10
C GLU A 42 -9.52 0.66 -1.48
N ILE A 43 -8.60 1.14 -2.32
CA ILE A 43 -7.45 1.95 -1.92
C ILE A 43 -7.52 3.26 -2.70
N GLU A 44 -7.69 4.38 -1.99
CA GLU A 44 -7.66 5.72 -2.55
C GLU A 44 -6.23 6.27 -2.47
N LEU A 45 -5.72 6.77 -3.60
CA LEU A 45 -4.37 7.28 -3.77
C LEU A 45 -4.37 8.69 -4.35
N SER A 46 -3.62 9.60 -3.74
CA SER A 46 -3.25 10.90 -4.30
C SER A 46 -1.80 10.92 -4.80
N CYS A 47 -1.54 11.60 -5.92
CA CYS A 47 -0.20 11.88 -6.42
C CYS A 47 0.31 13.25 -5.95
N GLU A 48 1.44 13.28 -5.25
CA GLU A 48 2.07 14.50 -4.73
C GLU A 48 3.13 15.09 -5.69
N GLY A 49 3.47 14.34 -6.73
CA GLY A 49 4.56 14.63 -7.68
C GLY A 49 5.79 13.76 -7.43
N ASN A 50 6.79 13.88 -8.30
CA ASN A 50 7.94 12.99 -8.35
C ASN A 50 9.16 13.64 -7.69
N SER A 51 9.54 13.14 -6.50
CA SER A 51 10.67 13.69 -5.75
C SER A 51 12.03 13.30 -6.32
N ALA A 52 12.13 12.23 -7.12
CA ALA A 52 13.39 11.72 -7.66
C ALA A 52 14.14 12.79 -8.47
N GLU A 53 15.44 13.00 -8.19
CA GLU A 53 16.25 14.02 -8.89
C GLU A 53 16.31 13.79 -10.40
N GLN A 54 16.34 12.53 -10.80
CA GLN A 54 16.37 12.06 -12.19
C GLN A 54 14.98 11.94 -12.84
N ALA A 55 13.92 12.42 -12.19
CA ALA A 55 12.57 12.41 -12.76
C ALA A 55 12.57 13.11 -14.12
N ARG A 56 11.96 12.47 -15.12
CA ARG A 56 11.79 13.08 -16.45
C ARG A 56 10.93 14.34 -16.37
N ASP A 57 9.90 14.30 -15.53
CA ASP A 57 9.02 15.41 -15.20
C ASP A 57 8.67 15.32 -13.71
N LYS A 58 8.66 16.46 -13.02
CA LYS A 58 8.41 16.54 -11.57
C LYS A 58 6.93 16.43 -11.23
N ASP A 59 6.04 16.66 -12.19
CA ASP A 59 4.60 16.56 -12.00
C ASP A 59 4.08 15.16 -12.35
N TYR A 60 4.92 14.21 -12.78
CA TYR A 60 4.49 12.86 -13.13
C TYR A 60 5.28 11.77 -12.41
N VAL A 61 4.57 10.86 -11.76
CA VAL A 61 5.13 9.69 -11.09
C VAL A 61 4.83 8.45 -11.93
N GLU A 62 5.87 7.69 -12.29
CA GLU A 62 5.77 6.51 -13.16
C GLU A 62 6.12 5.22 -12.39
N LYS A 63 5.66 4.07 -12.90
CA LYS A 63 5.96 2.72 -12.36
C LYS A 63 5.66 2.60 -10.87
N ILE A 64 4.42 2.93 -10.53
CA ILE A 64 3.91 2.91 -9.17
C ILE A 64 3.37 1.51 -8.91
N LYS A 65 4.00 0.75 -8.03
CA LYS A 65 3.48 -0.54 -7.56
C LYS A 65 2.72 -0.34 -6.25
N VAL A 66 1.55 -0.94 -6.18
CA VAL A 66 0.68 -1.00 -5.00
C VAL A 66 0.52 -2.47 -4.65
N LYS A 67 1.13 -2.92 -3.55
CA LYS A 67 1.05 -4.29 -3.06
C LYS A 67 0.20 -4.33 -1.80
N ALA A 68 -0.89 -5.10 -1.85
CA ALA A 68 -1.79 -5.32 -0.73
C ALA A 68 -1.36 -6.57 0.04
N TYR A 69 -1.41 -6.47 1.37
CA TYR A 69 -1.20 -7.56 2.31
C TYR A 69 -2.41 -7.61 3.24
N LEU A 70 -3.09 -8.75 3.30
CA LEU A 70 -4.20 -9.02 4.22
C LEU A 70 -3.83 -10.18 5.14
N GLY A 71 -4.24 -10.09 6.40
CA GLY A 71 -4.06 -11.12 7.42
C GLY A 71 -5.33 -11.31 8.23
N TYR A 72 -5.83 -12.55 8.28
CA TYR A 72 -6.97 -12.97 9.07
C TYR A 72 -6.53 -13.93 10.17
N ILE A 73 -7.07 -13.79 11.38
CA ILE A 73 -6.83 -14.77 12.45
C ILE A 73 -7.71 -15.99 12.18
N ARG A 74 -7.08 -17.14 11.93
CA ARG A 74 -7.78 -18.43 11.76
C ARG A 74 -8.13 -19.04 13.11
N GLU A 75 -7.14 -19.14 13.99
CA GLU A 75 -7.30 -19.66 15.35
C GLU A 75 -6.46 -18.83 16.32
N ALA A 76 -7.12 -18.07 17.18
CA ALA A 76 -6.48 -17.15 18.11
C ALA A 76 -5.64 -17.87 19.18
N SER A 77 -6.06 -19.06 19.61
CA SER A 77 -5.38 -19.85 20.66
C SER A 77 -3.99 -20.34 20.22
N THR A 78 -3.83 -20.65 18.93
CA THR A 78 -2.58 -21.11 18.32
C THR A 78 -1.83 -20.03 17.57
N ARG A 79 -2.39 -18.81 17.49
CA ARG A 79 -1.85 -17.69 16.69
C ARG A 79 -1.60 -18.10 15.23
N SER A 80 -2.57 -18.81 14.64
CA SER A 80 -2.54 -19.13 13.22
C SER A 80 -3.29 -18.08 12.42
N PHE A 81 -2.77 -17.78 11.23
CA PHE A 81 -3.25 -16.72 10.37
C PHE A 81 -3.39 -17.21 8.94
N ASP A 82 -4.32 -16.62 8.21
CA ASP A 82 -4.44 -16.72 6.77
C ASP A 82 -3.95 -15.42 6.14
N TYR A 83 -2.97 -15.53 5.25
CA TYR A 83 -2.39 -14.40 4.55
C TYR A 83 -2.81 -14.40 3.09
N TYR A 84 -3.10 -13.21 2.57
CA TYR A 84 -3.44 -12.98 1.17
C TYR A 84 -2.65 -11.78 0.67
N THR A 85 -1.96 -11.93 -0.45
CA THR A 85 -1.19 -10.85 -1.06
C THR A 85 -1.53 -10.71 -2.53
N SER A 86 -1.42 -9.48 -3.03
CA SER A 86 -1.65 -9.17 -4.44
C SER A 86 -1.03 -7.82 -4.78
N GLU A 87 -0.70 -7.59 -6.05
CA GLU A 87 -0.11 -6.33 -6.49
C GLU A 87 -0.71 -5.82 -7.80
N ILE A 88 -0.72 -4.49 -7.93
CA ILE A 88 -1.06 -3.76 -9.15
C ILE A 88 0.08 -2.80 -9.46
N GLU A 89 0.42 -2.67 -10.74
CA GLU A 89 1.34 -1.66 -11.22
C GLU A 89 0.58 -0.61 -12.02
N ILE A 90 0.57 0.61 -11.49
CA ILE A 90 0.07 1.82 -12.14
C ILE A 90 1.21 2.39 -12.99
N LEU A 91 0.91 2.67 -14.26
CA LEU A 91 1.90 3.13 -15.23
C LEU A 91 2.39 4.54 -14.89
N ILE A 92 1.45 5.45 -14.62
CA ILE A 92 1.71 6.87 -14.41
C ILE A 92 0.55 7.54 -13.66
N MET A 93 0.86 8.54 -12.83
CA MET A 93 -0.09 9.49 -12.24
C MET A 93 0.46 10.92 -12.35
N GLU A 94 -0.39 11.88 -12.64
CA GLU A 94 -0.06 13.32 -12.62
C GLU A 94 -0.28 13.89 -11.22
N LYS A 95 0.52 14.87 -10.84
CA LYS A 95 0.42 15.56 -9.56
C LYS A 95 -0.97 16.18 -9.40
N GLY A 96 -1.61 15.87 -8.27
CA GLY A 96 -2.99 16.27 -7.99
C GLY A 96 -4.04 15.30 -8.52
N ASP A 97 -3.65 14.22 -9.21
CA ASP A 97 -4.56 13.12 -9.51
C ASP A 97 -4.92 12.35 -8.26
N ASP A 98 -6.20 12.00 -8.17
CA ASP A 98 -6.75 11.03 -7.23
C ASP A 98 -7.27 9.81 -8.01
N ASN A 99 -6.74 8.63 -7.68
CA ASN A 99 -7.11 7.36 -8.31
C ASN A 99 -7.44 6.31 -7.27
N ASN A 100 -8.32 5.36 -7.65
CA ASN A 100 -8.67 4.22 -6.82
C ASN A 100 -8.14 2.93 -7.41
N VAL A 101 -7.62 2.07 -6.54
CA VAL A 101 -7.20 0.71 -6.88
C VAL A 101 -8.01 -0.28 -6.06
N TYR A 102 -8.38 -1.39 -6.70
CA TYR A 102 -9.28 -2.37 -6.09
C TYR A 102 -8.72 -3.79 -6.16
N PHE A 103 -8.88 -4.51 -5.05
CA PHE A 103 -8.61 -5.94 -4.93
C PHE A 103 -9.86 -6.67 -4.43
N TYR A 104 -9.98 -7.94 -4.75
CA TYR A 104 -11.17 -8.74 -4.47
C TYR A 104 -10.81 -10.12 -3.94
N LEU A 105 -11.53 -10.57 -2.91
CA LEU A 105 -11.56 -11.95 -2.46
C LEU A 105 -12.85 -12.62 -2.95
N PRO A 106 -12.77 -13.80 -3.59
CA PRO A 106 -13.95 -14.55 -4.01
C PRO A 106 -14.85 -14.93 -2.82
N GLY A 107 -16.16 -14.75 -2.96
CA GLY A 107 -17.10 -15.10 -1.90
C GLY A 107 -17.04 -16.55 -1.43
N LEU A 108 -16.81 -17.52 -2.33
CA LEU A 108 -16.65 -18.92 -1.93
C LEU A 108 -15.42 -19.17 -1.04
N ILE A 109 -14.37 -18.35 -1.17
CA ILE A 109 -13.21 -18.40 -0.27
C ILE A 109 -13.59 -17.77 1.08
N VAL A 110 -14.24 -16.61 1.04
CA VAL A 110 -14.77 -15.92 2.22
C VAL A 110 -15.65 -16.85 3.05
N ASP A 111 -16.56 -17.57 2.40
CA ASP A 111 -17.45 -18.55 3.03
C ASP A 111 -16.69 -19.77 3.58
N ARG A 112 -15.80 -20.37 2.78
CA ARG A 112 -15.03 -21.55 3.20
C ARG A 112 -14.23 -21.28 4.46
N ASP A 113 -13.59 -20.11 4.51
CA ASP A 113 -12.65 -19.74 5.57
C ASP A 113 -13.30 -18.87 6.66
N GLN A 114 -14.60 -18.57 6.52
CA GLN A 114 -15.36 -17.72 7.45
C GLN A 114 -14.70 -16.36 7.66
N LEU A 115 -14.21 -15.75 6.57
CA LEU A 115 -13.53 -14.46 6.63
C LEU A 115 -14.54 -13.35 6.93
N LYS A 116 -14.17 -12.48 7.86
CA LYS A 116 -14.89 -11.21 8.08
C LYS A 116 -14.55 -10.21 6.98
N THR A 117 -15.41 -9.21 6.76
CA THR A 117 -15.17 -8.15 5.77
C THR A 117 -13.84 -7.43 6.00
N ASP A 118 -13.60 -6.97 7.24
CA ASP A 118 -12.38 -6.29 7.63
C ASP A 118 -11.29 -7.27 8.12
N PRO A 119 -10.11 -7.34 7.47
CA PRO A 119 -8.98 -8.12 7.96
C PRO A 119 -8.55 -7.74 9.38
N ASP A 120 -7.98 -8.68 10.13
CA ASP A 120 -7.33 -8.38 11.42
C ASP A 120 -6.08 -7.50 11.24
N PHE A 121 -5.34 -7.76 10.17
CA PHE A 121 -4.16 -7.01 9.78
C PHE A 121 -4.26 -6.68 8.29
N TYR A 122 -3.98 -5.43 7.93
CA TYR A 122 -3.78 -5.06 6.54
C TYR A 122 -2.65 -4.04 6.40
N TYR A 123 -1.96 -4.09 5.27
CA TYR A 123 -0.96 -3.12 4.87
C TYR A 123 -0.96 -2.94 3.34
N VAL A 124 -0.77 -1.71 2.89
CA VAL A 124 -0.50 -1.36 1.50
C VAL A 124 0.92 -0.81 1.39
N GLU A 125 1.76 -1.55 0.69
CA GLU A 125 3.09 -1.11 0.31
C GLU A 125 3.03 -0.38 -1.02
N VAL A 126 3.65 0.80 -1.06
CA VAL A 126 3.77 1.59 -2.29
C VAL A 126 5.24 1.68 -2.66
N SER A 127 5.57 1.40 -3.91
CA SER A 127 6.92 1.60 -4.44
C SER A 127 6.85 2.37 -5.75
N VAL A 128 7.80 3.28 -5.96
CA VAL A 128 7.91 4.10 -7.17
C VAL A 128 9.24 3.80 -7.82
N ASN A 129 9.24 3.47 -9.11
CA ASN A 129 10.44 3.08 -9.84
C ASN A 129 11.25 1.92 -9.20
N GLY A 130 10.59 1.08 -8.41
CA GLY A 130 11.22 -0.04 -7.70
C GLY A 130 11.74 0.30 -6.30
N ASP A 131 11.68 1.57 -5.89
CA ASP A 131 12.04 2.01 -4.54
C ASP A 131 10.79 2.06 -3.65
N THR A 132 10.78 1.28 -2.58
CA THR A 132 9.68 1.27 -1.61
C THR A 132 9.63 2.57 -0.83
N GLN A 133 8.49 3.24 -0.85
CA GLN A 133 8.20 4.43 -0.05
C GLN A 133 8.11 4.08 1.44
N LYS A 134 8.25 5.07 2.33
CA LYS A 134 8.15 4.77 3.76
C LYS A 134 6.72 4.33 4.11
N PRO A 135 6.55 3.42 5.07
CA PRO A 135 5.22 3.01 5.50
C PRO A 135 4.38 4.20 5.98
N GLN A 136 3.20 4.36 5.38
CA GLN A 136 2.27 5.42 5.70
C GLN A 136 1.24 4.92 6.72
N LYS A 137 0.93 5.73 7.73
CA LYS A 137 -0.02 5.33 8.78
C LYS A 137 -1.42 5.01 8.24
N ALA A 138 -1.88 5.74 7.23
CA ALA A 138 -3.17 5.50 6.58
C ALA A 138 -3.19 4.21 5.74
N ALA A 139 -2.01 3.68 5.39
CA ALA A 139 -1.87 2.48 4.59
C ALA A 139 -1.90 1.18 5.41
N MET A 140 -2.18 1.23 6.73
CA MET A 140 -2.13 0.04 7.59
C MET A 140 -3.21 0.02 8.67
N SER A 141 -3.57 -1.19 9.08
CA SER A 141 -4.49 -1.42 10.20
C SER A 141 -3.92 -0.88 11.52
N SER A 142 -4.81 -0.48 12.43
CA SER A 142 -4.44 -0.02 13.79
C SER A 142 -3.77 -1.10 14.64
N ASN A 143 -3.92 -2.38 14.27
CA ASN A 143 -3.27 -3.53 14.90
C ASN A 143 -1.77 -3.64 14.55
N ILE A 144 -1.24 -2.75 13.70
CA ILE A 144 0.18 -2.62 13.38
C ILE A 144 0.70 -1.32 14.01
N PRO A 145 1.10 -1.32 15.30
CA PRO A 145 1.42 -0.09 16.02
C PRO A 145 2.83 0.43 15.75
N ASN A 146 3.72 -0.38 15.16
CA ASN A 146 5.12 -0.02 14.95
C ASN A 146 5.75 -0.84 13.80
N LEU A 147 6.96 -0.44 13.42
CA LEU A 147 7.70 -1.00 12.28
C LEU A 147 8.11 -2.47 12.51
N ASP A 148 8.37 -2.91 13.74
CA ASP A 148 8.73 -4.29 14.03
C ASP A 148 7.56 -5.25 13.77
N ILE A 149 6.35 -4.84 14.18
CA ILE A 149 5.12 -5.59 13.89
C ILE A 149 4.83 -5.59 12.39
N LEU A 150 5.03 -4.45 11.72
CA LEU A 150 4.86 -4.36 10.26
C LEU A 150 5.80 -5.32 9.52
N ASN A 151 7.10 -5.28 9.83
CA ASN A 151 8.10 -6.13 9.18
C ASN A 151 7.82 -7.62 9.43
N SER A 152 7.38 -7.96 10.66
CA SER A 152 6.96 -9.32 11.00
C SER A 152 5.74 -9.75 10.19
N PHE A 153 4.74 -8.87 10.04
CA PHE A 153 3.55 -9.13 9.24
C PHE A 153 3.89 -9.36 7.76
N ILE A 154 4.68 -8.46 7.15
CA ILE A 154 5.13 -8.60 5.75
C ILE A 154 5.89 -9.92 5.55
N SER A 155 6.88 -10.18 6.40
CA SER A 155 7.71 -11.39 6.32
C SER A 155 6.87 -12.67 6.37
N LYS A 156 5.91 -12.73 7.30
CA LYS A 156 4.99 -13.87 7.39
C LYS A 156 4.05 -13.97 6.19
N ALA A 157 3.48 -12.84 5.75
CA ALA A 157 2.58 -12.84 4.60
C ALA A 157 3.30 -13.32 3.33
N ASP A 158 4.55 -12.93 3.12
CA ASP A 158 5.35 -13.42 1.99
C ASP A 158 5.75 -14.89 2.13
N SER A 159 6.02 -15.39 3.35
CA SER A 159 6.44 -16.79 3.54
C SER A 159 5.29 -17.79 3.65
N GLU A 160 4.16 -17.38 4.23
CA GLU A 160 3.01 -18.24 4.56
C GLU A 160 1.81 -17.99 3.63
N GLY A 161 1.79 -16.89 2.87
CA GLY A 161 0.71 -16.56 1.92
C GLY A 161 0.76 -17.35 0.61
N ALA A 162 1.80 -18.13 0.36
CA ALA A 162 1.95 -18.94 -0.85
C ALA A 162 0.80 -19.95 -1.04
N ASP A 163 0.23 -20.46 0.06
CA ASP A 163 -0.93 -21.36 0.01
C ASP A 163 -2.20 -20.69 -0.55
N ASN A 164 -2.24 -19.36 -0.50
CA ASN A 164 -3.34 -18.51 -1.00
C ASN A 164 -2.89 -17.63 -2.17
N GLU A 165 -1.82 -18.00 -2.87
CA GLU A 165 -1.33 -17.25 -4.02
C GLU A 165 -2.44 -17.09 -5.07
N HIS A 166 -2.54 -15.88 -5.65
CA HIS A 166 -3.55 -15.48 -6.64
C HIS A 166 -5.02 -15.47 -6.17
N VAL A 167 -5.30 -15.75 -4.89
CA VAL A 167 -6.67 -15.70 -4.36
C VAL A 167 -7.17 -14.27 -4.20
N LEU A 168 -6.32 -13.36 -3.70
CA LEU A 168 -6.60 -11.93 -3.72
C LEU A 168 -6.33 -11.39 -5.12
N MET A 169 -7.39 -11.00 -5.81
CA MET A 169 -7.31 -10.64 -7.22
C MET A 169 -7.36 -9.13 -7.42
N PRO A 170 -6.47 -8.55 -8.24
CA PRO A 170 -6.64 -7.18 -8.70
C PRO A 170 -7.87 -7.08 -9.61
N TYR A 171 -8.53 -5.91 -9.61
CA TYR A 171 -9.81 -5.70 -10.31
C TYR A 171 -9.85 -6.17 -11.77
N TYR A 172 -8.72 -6.07 -12.48
CA TYR A 172 -8.63 -6.41 -13.90
C TYR A 172 -8.56 -7.91 -14.19
N LEU A 173 -8.35 -8.76 -13.17
CA LEU A 173 -8.42 -10.22 -13.27
C LEU A 173 -9.78 -10.77 -12.83
N VAL A 174 -10.65 -9.93 -12.25
CA VAL A 174 -11.96 -10.35 -11.78
C VAL A 174 -12.97 -10.38 -12.94
N SER A 175 -13.74 -11.47 -13.03
CA SER A 175 -14.76 -11.62 -14.07
C SER A 175 -16.02 -12.30 -13.52
N GLY A 176 -17.16 -12.08 -14.18
CA GLY A 176 -18.41 -12.80 -13.88
C GLY A 176 -19.18 -12.31 -12.65
N ILE A 177 -18.81 -11.17 -12.06
CA ILE A 177 -19.49 -10.57 -10.90
C ILE A 177 -19.76 -9.07 -11.09
N ASP A 178 -20.66 -8.52 -10.26
CA ASP A 178 -20.78 -7.08 -10.05
C ASP A 178 -19.63 -6.62 -9.15
N LEU A 179 -18.73 -5.81 -9.69
CA LEU A 179 -17.57 -5.26 -8.98
C LEU A 179 -17.96 -4.18 -7.96
N GLY A 180 -19.25 -3.92 -7.77
CA GLY A 180 -19.72 -2.79 -6.97
C GLY A 180 -19.38 -1.46 -7.64
N ARG A 181 -19.25 -0.41 -6.83
CA ARG A 181 -18.87 0.90 -7.35
C ARG A 181 -17.35 0.93 -7.54
N ILE A 182 -16.93 1.01 -8.79
CA ILE A 182 -15.55 1.31 -9.18
C ILE A 182 -15.51 2.67 -9.90
N SER A 183 -14.53 3.49 -9.57
CA SER A 183 -14.34 4.80 -10.20
C SER A 183 -12.85 5.18 -10.20
N GLN A 184 -12.49 6.20 -11.00
CA GLN A 184 -11.14 6.79 -10.99
C GLN A 184 -10.03 5.74 -11.13
N LEU A 185 -10.21 4.79 -12.05
CA LEU A 185 -9.23 3.74 -12.27
C LEU A 185 -7.99 4.32 -12.97
N PRO A 186 -6.78 4.05 -12.44
CA PRO A 186 -5.55 4.52 -13.06
C PRO A 186 -5.23 3.70 -14.33
N ALA A 187 -4.33 4.24 -15.15
CA ALA A 187 -3.71 3.47 -16.23
C ALA A 187 -2.77 2.42 -15.62
N ILE A 188 -3.02 1.13 -15.88
CA ILE A 188 -2.30 0.02 -15.25
C ILE A 188 -1.54 -0.84 -16.25
N LEU A 189 -0.44 -1.44 -15.78
CA LEU A 189 0.21 -2.56 -16.45
C LEU A 189 -0.46 -3.86 -15.98
N ARG A 190 -1.17 -4.53 -16.89
CA ARG A 190 -1.75 -5.85 -16.62
C ARG A 190 -0.65 -6.91 -16.73
N ARG A 191 -0.40 -7.62 -15.65
CA ARG A 191 0.47 -8.79 -15.62
C ARG A 191 -0.42 -10.01 -15.52
N GLU A 192 -0.47 -10.79 -16.60
CA GLU A 192 -1.12 -12.10 -16.58
C GLU A 192 -0.28 -13.04 -15.71
N VAL A 193 -0.94 -13.88 -14.91
CA VAL A 193 -0.27 -14.99 -14.23
C VAL A 193 0.22 -15.94 -15.32
N ARG A 194 1.53 -16.18 -15.38
CA ARG A 194 2.14 -17.13 -16.32
C ARG A 194 2.61 -18.35 -15.53
N ASP A 195 2.16 -19.52 -15.97
CA ASP A 195 2.61 -20.84 -15.50
C ASP A 195 4.12 -21.06 -15.70
#